data_AF-A0A8J8JPB3-F1
#
_entry.id   AF-A0A8J8JPB3-F1
#
_cell.length_a   1.000
_cell.length_b   1.000
_cell.length_c   1.000
_cell.angle_alpha   90.00
_cell.angle_beta   90.00
_cell.angle_gamma   90.00
#
_symmetry.space_group_name_H-M   'P 1'
#
loop_
_entity.id
_entity.type
_entity.pdbx_description
1 polymer ?
#
loop_
_entity_poly.entity_id
_entity_poly.type
_entity_poly.pdbx_seq_one_letter_code
_entity_poly.pdbx_strand_id
1 'polypeptide(L)' 'ETLLVCDEKLMKSRIEGAEAEREAEEIDKMLEEAERKRGEVVVFSTEFEPGKRLNALGGIAALLRFGI' A
#
# COMPACT_ATOMS: atom_id res chain seq x y z
N GLU A 1 12.18 6.88 4.19
CA GLU A 1 11.64 5.89 3.23
C GLU A 1 10.15 6.12 3.16
N THR A 2 9.56 5.95 1.99
CA THR A 2 8.17 6.36 1.75
C THR A 2 7.41 5.18 1.17
N LEU A 3 6.31 4.81 1.82
CA LEU A 3 5.38 3.78 1.35
C LEU A 3 4.24 4.44 0.57
N LEU A 4 4.02 3.97 -0.65
CA LEU A 4 2.97 4.44 -1.56
C LEU A 4 1.89 3.36 -1.64
N VAL A 5 0.63 3.71 -1.35
CA VAL A 5 -0.49 2.75 -1.30
C VAL A 5 -1.69 3.29 -2.09
N CYS A 6 -2.36 2.45 -2.86
CA CYS A 6 -3.63 2.79 -3.50
C CYS A 6 -4.80 2.68 -2.52
N ASP A 7 -5.76 3.61 -2.60
CA ASP A 7 -6.99 3.58 -1.82
C ASP A 7 -7.81 2.29 -2.00
N GLU A 8 -7.87 1.73 -3.22
CA GLU A 8 -8.52 0.45 -3.49
C GLU A 8 -7.96 -0.71 -2.65
N LYS A 9 -6.65 -0.70 -2.34
CA LYS A 9 -6.02 -1.76 -1.53
C LYS A 9 -6.43 -1.68 -0.07
N LEU A 10 -6.64 -0.47 0.45
CA LEU A 10 -7.17 -0.25 1.79
C LEU A 10 -8.65 -0.63 1.90
N MET A 11 -9.43 -0.44 0.82
CA MET A 11 -10.84 -0.79 0.78
C MET A 11 -11.10 -2.29 0.61
N LYS A 12 -10.26 -2.99 -0.17
CA LYS A 12 -10.36 -4.45 -0.37
C LYS A 12 -10.05 -5.26 0.88
N SER A 13 -9.47 -4.65 1.92
CA SER A 13 -9.31 -5.24 3.26
C SER A 13 -10.62 -5.67 3.93
N ARG A 14 -11.77 -5.37 3.34
CA ARG A 14 -13.09 -5.61 3.93
C ARG A 14 -14.03 -6.51 3.11
N ILE A 15 -13.58 -7.10 1.98
CA ILE A 15 -14.44 -7.96 1.12
C ILE A 15 -13.84 -9.37 0.92
N GLU A 16 -14.77 -10.33 0.81
CA GLU A 16 -14.75 -11.78 1.05
C GLU A 16 -13.66 -12.63 0.35
N GLY A 17 -12.93 -13.42 1.16
CA GLY A 17 -12.06 -14.53 0.74
C GLY A 17 -10.79 -14.65 1.59
N ALA A 18 -10.42 -15.86 2.02
CA ALA A 18 -9.27 -16.08 2.92
C ALA A 18 -7.91 -15.59 2.37
N GLU A 19 -7.78 -15.44 1.04
CA GLU A 19 -6.59 -14.86 0.40
C GLU A 19 -6.57 -13.33 0.47
N ALA A 20 -7.71 -12.67 0.24
CA ALA A 20 -7.83 -11.22 0.32
C ALA A 20 -7.60 -10.70 1.75
N GLU A 21 -8.05 -11.49 2.74
CA GLU A 21 -7.87 -11.18 4.17
C GLU A 21 -6.40 -11.25 4.60
N ARG A 22 -5.64 -12.21 4.06
CA ARG A 22 -4.18 -12.30 4.29
C ARG A 22 -3.42 -11.15 3.63
N GLU A 23 -3.79 -10.80 2.39
CA GLU A 23 -3.17 -9.67 1.71
C GLU A 23 -3.41 -8.37 2.50
N ALA A 24 -4.62 -8.17 3.00
CA ALA A 24 -4.97 -7.03 3.85
C ALA A 24 -4.14 -6.97 5.14
N GLU A 25 -3.99 -8.10 5.83
CA GLU A 25 -3.21 -8.18 7.07
C GLU A 25 -1.73 -7.83 6.84
N GLU A 26 -1.17 -8.28 5.71
CA GLU A 26 0.22 -7.94 5.34
C GLU A 26 0.38 -6.46 4.99
N ILE A 27 -0.61 -5.84 4.33
CA ILE A 27 -0.61 -4.40 4.05
C ILE A 27 -0.65 -3.59 5.36
N ASP A 28 -1.52 -3.97 6.29
CA ASP A 28 -1.63 -3.31 7.59
C ASP A 28 -0.32 -3.42 8.38
N LYS A 29 0.33 -4.60 8.36
CA LYS A 29 1.66 -4.76 8.96
C LYS A 29 2.70 -3.86 8.29
N MET A 30 2.72 -3.76 6.97
CA MET A 30 3.64 -2.87 6.25
C MET A 30 3.43 -1.40 6.59
N LEU A 31 2.17 -0.97 6.73
CA LEU A 31 1.81 0.38 7.17
C LEU A 31 2.31 0.64 8.59
N GLU A 32 2.03 -0.26 9.53
CA GLU A 32 2.49 -0.16 10.92
C GLU A 32 4.02 -0.12 11.00
N GLU A 33 4.70 -0.97 10.22
CA GLU A 33 6.16 -0.99 10.14
C GLU A 33 6.73 0.33 9.58
N ALA A 34 6.12 0.87 8.53
CA ALA A 34 6.53 2.14 7.92
C ALA A 34 6.41 3.28 8.94
N GLU A 35 5.28 3.36 9.66
CA GLU A 35 5.08 4.35 10.72
C GLU A 35 6.08 4.17 11.87
N ARG A 36 6.30 2.93 12.34
CA ARG A 36 7.28 2.63 13.40
C ARG A 36 8.70 3.02 13.02
N LYS A 37 9.07 2.89 11.74
CA LYS A 37 10.38 3.29 11.20
C LYS A 37 10.48 4.80 10.92
N ARG A 38 9.45 5.59 11.29
CA ARG A 38 9.32 7.02 10.93
C ARG A 38 9.39 7.24 9.42
N GLY A 39 8.92 6.28 8.65
CA GLY A 39 8.67 6.41 7.22
C GLY A 39 7.41 7.23 6.97
N GLU A 40 7.30 7.74 5.75
CA GLU A 40 6.12 8.47 5.30
C GLU A 40 5.19 7.52 4.57
N VAL A 41 3.88 7.61 4.83
CA VAL A 41 2.86 6.86 4.10
C VAL A 41 2.06 7.83 3.24
N VAL A 42 2.01 7.58 1.93
CA VAL A 42 1.25 8.40 0.98
C VAL A 42 0.22 7.52 0.29
N VAL A 43 -1.05 7.93 0.39
CA VAL A 43 -2.18 7.23 -0.23
C VAL A 43 -2.54 7.92 -1.55
N PHE A 44 -2.54 7.15 -2.64
CA PHE A 44 -2.99 7.61 -3.95
C PHE A 44 -4.40 7.12 -4.22
N SER A 45 -5.27 8.05 -4.61
CA SER A 45 -6.60 7.66 -5.07
C SER A 45 -6.57 7.17 -6.51
N THR A 46 -7.14 5.98 -6.73
CA THR A 46 -7.30 5.34 -8.05
C THR A 46 -8.27 6.07 -8.97
N GLU A 47 -9.01 7.06 -8.46
CA GLU A 47 -9.78 7.99 -9.28
C GLU A 47 -8.86 8.84 -10.17
N PHE A 48 -7.63 9.08 -9.72
CA PHE A 48 -6.64 9.91 -10.41
C PHE A 48 -5.57 9.09 -11.12
N GLU A 49 -4.93 9.72 -12.10
CA GLU A 49 -3.85 9.17 -12.91
C GLU A 49 -2.71 8.50 -12.11
N PRO A 50 -2.14 9.13 -11.05
CA PRO A 50 -1.09 8.49 -10.26
C PRO A 50 -1.56 7.24 -9.53
N GLY A 51 -2.80 7.21 -9.02
CA GLY A 51 -3.36 6.02 -8.39
C GLY A 51 -3.59 4.89 -9.39
N LYS A 52 -4.07 5.20 -10.61
CA LYS A 52 -4.20 4.21 -11.69
C LYS A 52 -2.86 3.59 -12.08
N ARG A 53 -1.79 4.41 -12.17
CA ARG A 53 -0.44 3.92 -12.45
C ARG A 53 0.08 3.02 -11.33
N LEU A 54 -0.06 3.45 -10.08
CA LEU A 54 0.38 2.65 -8.94
C LEU A 54 -0.41 1.32 -8.84
N ASN A 55 -1.71 1.35 -9.11
CA ASN A 55 -2.55 0.14 -9.13
C ASN A 55 -2.10 -0.84 -10.22
N ALA A 56 -1.71 -0.35 -11.40
CA ALA A 56 -1.15 -1.18 -12.47
C ALA A 56 0.19 -1.85 -12.09
N LEU A 57 0.92 -1.30 -11.10
CA LEU A 57 2.14 -1.87 -10.54
C LEU A 57 1.87 -2.84 -9.37
N GLY A 58 0.61 -3.14 -9.06
CA GLY A 58 0.21 -4.00 -7.95
C GLY A 58 -0.41 -3.25 -6.76
N GLY A 59 -0.51 -1.92 -6.83
CA GLY A 59 -1.21 -1.08 -5.86
C GLY A 59 -0.39 -0.64 -4.65
N ILE A 60 0.86 -1.11 -4.53
CA ILE A 60 1.78 -0.79 -3.43
C ILE A 60 3.19 -0.62 -3.99
N ALA A 61 3.91 0.40 -3.52
CA ALA A 61 5.31 0.61 -3.84
C ALA A 61 6.05 1.27 -2.68
N ALA A 62 7.38 1.17 -2.64
CA ALA A 62 8.20 1.81 -1.61
C ALA A 62 9.43 2.50 -2.20
N LEU A 63 9.76 3.68 -1.66
CA LEU A 63 10.99 4.41 -1.92
C LEU A 63 11.96 4.19 -0.76
N LEU A 64 13.02 3.45 -1.02
CA LEU A 64 14.06 3.12 -0.04
C LEU A 64 15.11 4.23 0.05
N ARG A 65 15.75 4.33 1.22
CA ARG A 65 16.84 5.30 1.44
C ARG A 65 18.14 4.88 0.76
N PHE A 66 18.34 3.58 0.62
CA PHE A 66 19.54 2.99 0.03
C PHE A 66 19.11 1.97 -1.02
N GLY A 67 19.93 1.82 -2.06
CA GLY A 67 19.79 0.72 -2.99
C GLY A 67 20.00 -0.61 -2.29
N ILE A 68 19.27 -1.62 -2.76
CA ILE A 68 19.44 -3.03 -2.41
C ILE A 68 20.49 -3.66 -3.31
#